data_AF-A0A7Z9QUD0-F1
#
_entry.id   AF-A0A7Z9QUD0-F1
#
_cell.length_a   1.000
_cell.length_b   1.000
_cell.length_c   1.000
_cell.angle_alpha   90.00
_cell.angle_beta   90.00
_cell.angle_gamma   90.00
#
_symmetry.space_group_name_H-M   'P 1'
#
loop_
_entity.id
_entity.type
_entity.pdbx_description
1 polymer ?
#
loop_
_entity_poly.entity_id
_entity_poly.type
_entity_poly.pdbx_seq_one_letter_code
_entity_poly.pdbx_strand_id
1 'polypeptide(L)'
;MLFDTCHAQMCATVGARQPGNKEALGENGVIELARQLKGQIGHFHLIDSDNTLHGDETSTHAPFGLGILKFDEIIPVIMEETGYDGEWFSIDLCFWAGAWEVTENAKTFLAPYLERY
;
A
#
# COMPACT_ATOMS: atom_id res chain seq x y z
N MET A 1 -8.19 11.95 1.98
CA MET A 1 -6.93 11.58 1.29
C MET A 1 -7.08 10.17 0.73
N LEU A 2 -6.46 9.90 -0.42
CA LEU A 2 -6.27 8.53 -0.91
C LEU A 2 -4.92 8.02 -0.37
N PHE A 3 -4.95 6.95 0.41
CA PHE A 3 -3.76 6.29 0.94
C PHE A 3 -3.40 5.09 0.08
N ASP A 4 -2.25 5.09 -0.57
CA ASP A 4 -1.79 3.95 -1.37
C ASP A 4 -0.62 3.27 -0.66
N THR A 5 -0.72 1.95 -0.43
CA THR A 5 0.28 1.20 0.35
C THR A 5 1.65 1.15 -0.33
N CYS A 6 1.70 1.10 -1.65
CA CYS A 6 2.94 1.04 -2.40
C CYS A 6 3.62 2.42 -2.46
N HIS A 7 2.85 3.47 -2.69
CA HIS A 7 3.36 4.84 -2.58
C HIS A 7 3.79 5.18 -1.15
N ALA A 8 3.04 4.76 -0.13
CA ALA A 8 3.41 4.91 1.27
C ALA A 8 4.75 4.22 1.56
N GLN A 9 4.99 3.03 1.00
CA GLN A 9 6.27 2.33 1.13
C GLN A 9 7.40 3.13 0.49
N MET A 10 7.17 3.60 -0.73
CA MET A 10 8.19 4.36 -1.47
C MET A 10 8.50 5.70 -0.81
N CYS A 11 7.52 6.38 -0.21
CA CYS A 11 7.74 7.69 0.42
C CYS A 11 8.22 7.59 1.87
N ALA A 12 7.58 6.76 2.70
CA ALA A 12 7.78 6.73 4.14
C ALA A 12 8.85 5.73 4.58
N THR A 13 9.14 4.68 3.81
CA THR A 13 10.17 3.69 4.14
C THR A 13 11.41 3.89 3.28
N VAL A 14 11.25 3.90 1.95
CA VAL A 14 12.39 3.95 1.01
C VAL A 14 12.94 5.38 0.84
N GLY A 15 12.09 6.40 0.98
CA GLY A 15 12.44 7.78 0.65
C GLY A 15 12.80 7.96 -0.83
N ALA A 16 12.06 7.28 -1.72
CA ALA A 16 12.31 7.27 -3.15
C ALA A 16 12.18 8.68 -3.73
N ARG A 17 13.14 9.06 -4.58
CA ARG A 17 13.21 10.37 -5.24
C ARG A 17 13.24 11.60 -4.31
N GLN A 18 13.41 11.42 -2.99
CA GLN A 18 13.69 12.55 -2.11
C GLN A 18 15.09 13.10 -2.42
N PRO A 19 15.24 14.41 -2.68
CA PRO A 19 16.55 15.02 -2.85
C PRO A 19 17.26 15.15 -1.49
N GLY A 20 18.59 15.04 -1.49
CA GLY A 20 19.40 15.23 -0.28
C GLY A 20 19.33 14.06 0.69
N ASN A 21 19.30 14.36 1.99
CA ASN A 21 19.22 13.34 3.04
C ASN A 21 17.77 12.87 3.16
N LYS A 22 17.56 11.56 3.09
CA LYS A 22 16.23 10.97 3.20
C LYS A 22 15.67 11.14 4.62
N GLU A 23 14.44 11.63 4.70
CA GLU A 23 13.66 11.76 5.93
C GLU A 23 12.54 10.71 5.91
N ALA A 24 12.93 9.44 6.05
CA ALA A 24 12.01 8.31 6.09
C ALA A 24 11.64 7.96 7.54
N LEU A 25 10.45 7.38 7.72
CA LEU A 25 9.92 6.87 8.99
C LEU A 25 10.48 5.49 9.37
N GLY A 26 11.40 4.93 8.58
CA GLY A 26 12.08 3.66 8.85
C GLY A 26 11.30 2.44 8.36
N GLU A 27 11.63 1.25 8.89
CA GLU A 27 11.12 -0.04 8.40
C GLU A 27 9.59 -0.17 8.44
N ASN A 28 8.94 0.46 9.44
CA ASN A 28 7.48 0.45 9.59
C ASN A 28 6.80 1.68 8.96
N GLY A 29 7.45 2.34 8.00
CA GLY A 29 7.04 3.66 7.52
C GLY A 29 5.61 3.73 6.99
N VAL A 30 5.10 2.68 6.34
CA VAL A 30 3.70 2.62 5.86
C VAL A 30 2.71 2.73 7.01
N ILE A 31 2.92 1.97 8.08
CA ILE A 31 2.07 1.93 9.27
C ILE A 31 2.12 3.27 10.01
N GLU A 32 3.32 3.80 10.21
CA GLU A 32 3.51 5.08 10.90
C GLU A 32 2.90 6.24 10.11
N LEU A 33 3.01 6.24 8.79
CA LEU A 33 2.34 7.23 7.94
C LEU A 33 0.82 7.11 8.03
N ALA A 34 0.27 5.89 8.00
CA ALA A 34 -1.16 5.67 8.15
C ALA A 34 -1.68 6.23 9.49
N ARG A 35 -0.96 6.00 10.59
CA ARG A 35 -1.26 6.55 11.92
C ARG A 35 -1.20 8.08 11.95
N GLN A 36 -0.21 8.69 11.31
CA GLN A 36 -0.12 10.16 11.21
C GLN A 36 -1.28 10.76 10.41
N LEU A 37 -1.86 10.01 9.48
CA LEU A 37 -3.01 10.39 8.66
C LEU A 37 -4.36 9.98 9.27
N LYS A 38 -4.39 9.59 10.55
CA LYS A 38 -5.62 9.26 11.26
C LYS A 38 -6.69 10.34 11.10
N GLY A 39 -7.91 9.91 10.74
CA GLY A 39 -9.06 10.77 10.46
C GLY A 39 -9.01 11.50 9.12
N GLN A 40 -8.00 11.26 8.29
CA GLN A 40 -7.84 11.93 6.99
C GLN A 40 -7.87 10.97 5.79
N ILE A 41 -7.70 9.66 6.03
CA ILE A 41 -7.82 8.62 4.99
C ILE A 41 -9.30 8.44 4.66
N GLY A 42 -9.70 8.79 3.44
CA GLY A 42 -11.08 8.64 2.95
C GLY A 42 -11.21 7.56 1.88
N HIS A 43 -10.09 7.10 1.32
CA HIS A 43 -10.00 5.96 0.42
C HIS A 43 -8.61 5.36 0.51
N PHE A 44 -8.46 4.09 0.17
CA PHE A 44 -7.13 3.51 0.03
C PHE A 44 -7.02 2.62 -1.21
N HIS A 45 -5.80 2.55 -1.74
CA HIS A 45 -5.37 1.58 -2.73
C HIS A 45 -4.47 0.55 -2.03
N LEU A 46 -4.75 -0.73 -2.26
CA LEU A 46 -3.94 -1.85 -1.81
C LEU A 46 -3.19 -2.41 -2.99
N ILE A 47 -1.87 -2.41 -2.85
CA ILE A 47 -0.96 -3.16 -3.69
C ILE A 47 0.39 -3.33 -3.00
N ASP A 48 1.07 -4.41 -3.34
CA ASP A 48 2.39 -4.71 -2.82
C ASP A 48 3.46 -3.82 -3.49
N SER A 49 4.65 -3.80 -2.88
CA SER A 49 5.82 -3.09 -3.38
C SER A 49 7.04 -3.99 -3.30
N ASP A 50 7.89 -3.94 -4.33
CA ASP A 50 9.20 -4.58 -4.33
C ASP A 50 10.35 -3.57 -4.09
N ASN A 51 10.00 -2.37 -3.59
CA ASN A 51 10.88 -1.20 -3.42
C ASN A 51 11.49 -0.63 -4.71
N THR A 52 11.03 -1.05 -5.89
CA THR A 52 11.50 -0.50 -7.17
C THR A 52 10.54 0.56 -7.73
N LEU A 53 11.03 1.30 -8.74
CA LEU A 53 10.23 2.26 -9.47
C LEU A 53 9.94 1.75 -10.89
N HIS A 54 8.69 1.91 -11.33
CA HIS A 54 8.30 1.73 -12.72
C HIS A 54 8.87 2.89 -13.55
N GLY A 55 9.80 2.58 -14.45
CA GLY A 55 10.43 3.55 -15.36
C GLY A 55 11.20 4.67 -14.65
N ASP A 56 11.69 4.43 -13.42
CA ASP A 56 12.29 5.46 -12.54
C ASP A 56 11.35 6.63 -12.17
N GLU A 57 10.05 6.51 -12.46
CA GLU A 57 9.07 7.59 -12.25
C GLU A 57 8.15 7.36 -11.04
N THR A 58 7.44 6.22 -11.02
CA THR A 58 6.44 5.88 -10.00
C THR A 58 6.75 4.55 -9.34
N SER A 59 6.03 4.16 -8.29
CA SER A 59 6.26 2.88 -7.60
C SER A 59 5.89 1.67 -8.48
N THR A 60 6.69 0.61 -8.44
CA THR A 60 6.32 -0.66 -9.09
C THR A 60 5.24 -1.35 -8.27
N HIS A 61 4.08 -1.55 -8.90
CA HIS A 61 2.91 -2.20 -8.33
C HIS A 61 3.05 -3.72 -8.48
N ALA A 62 3.78 -4.34 -7.55
CA ALA A 62 4.00 -5.78 -7.57
C ALA A 62 2.71 -6.52 -7.17
N PRO A 63 2.33 -7.61 -7.86
CA PRO A 63 1.20 -8.43 -7.43
C PRO A 63 1.37 -8.92 -5.97
N PHE A 64 0.26 -9.03 -5.25
CA PHE A 64 0.25 -9.45 -3.85
C PHE A 64 1.06 -10.73 -3.60
N GLY A 65 1.92 -10.69 -2.58
CA GLY A 65 2.76 -11.81 -2.18
C GLY A 65 4.07 -11.93 -2.95
N LEU A 66 4.31 -11.06 -3.93
CA LEU A 66 5.59 -10.95 -4.64
C LEU A 66 6.45 -9.78 -4.14
N GLY A 67 5.88 -8.88 -3.35
CA GLY A 67 6.61 -7.76 -2.75
C GLY A 67 6.98 -8.03 -1.29
N ILE A 68 7.09 -6.95 -0.53
CA ILE A 68 7.64 -6.93 0.83
C ILE A 68 6.64 -6.47 1.88
N LEU A 69 5.45 -6.00 1.47
CA LEU A 69 4.49 -5.44 2.41
C LEU A 69 3.79 -6.51 3.22
N LYS A 70 3.69 -6.25 4.53
CA LYS A 70 3.04 -7.14 5.49
C LYS A 70 1.59 -6.73 5.71
N PHE A 71 0.69 -7.22 4.87
CA PHE A 71 -0.73 -6.83 4.92
C PHE A 71 -1.44 -7.26 6.21
N ASP A 72 -0.99 -8.35 6.84
CA ASP A 72 -1.46 -8.76 8.17
C ASP A 72 -1.18 -7.73 9.28
N GLU A 73 -0.23 -6.82 9.07
CA GLU A 73 0.08 -5.72 9.98
C GLU A 73 -0.53 -4.39 9.49
N ILE A 74 -0.50 -4.14 8.18
CA ILE A 74 -0.93 -2.87 7.57
C ILE A 74 -2.46 -2.71 7.58
N ILE A 75 -3.21 -3.73 7.13
CA ILE A 75 -4.67 -3.62 7.01
C ILE A 75 -5.34 -3.40 8.37
N PRO A 76 -4.99 -4.13 9.45
CA PRO A 76 -5.56 -3.86 10.77
C PRO A 76 -5.32 -2.43 11.24
N VAL A 77 -4.16 -1.84 10.98
CA VAL A 77 -3.88 -0.44 11.35
C VAL A 77 -4.82 0.51 10.61
N ILE A 78 -4.98 0.34 9.30
CA ILE A 78 -5.88 1.18 8.50
C ILE A 78 -7.33 1.04 9.00
N MET A 79 -7.81 -0.19 9.19
CA MET A 79 -9.21 -0.44 9.54
C MET A 79 -9.53 -0.10 11.00
N GLU A 80 -8.62 -0.38 11.95
CA GLU A 80 -8.90 -0.29 13.38
C GLU A 80 -8.35 1.00 14.03
N GLU A 81 -7.25 1.57 13.52
CA GLU A 81 -6.56 2.69 14.19
C GLU A 81 -6.74 4.06 13.52
N THR A 82 -6.84 4.10 12.18
CA THR A 82 -6.88 5.38 11.44
C THR A 82 -8.28 5.99 11.37
N GLY A 83 -9.32 5.25 11.75
CA GLY A 83 -10.72 5.69 11.66
C GLY A 83 -11.25 5.71 10.23
N TYR A 84 -10.72 4.88 9.34
CA TYR A 84 -11.29 4.69 8.01
C TYR A 84 -12.63 3.95 8.12
N ASP A 85 -13.66 4.47 7.48
CA ASP A 85 -15.04 3.96 7.51
C ASP A 85 -15.60 3.67 6.11
N GLY A 86 -14.73 3.61 5.09
CA GLY A 86 -15.13 3.34 3.72
C GLY A 86 -15.46 1.87 3.45
N GLU A 87 -16.27 1.64 2.42
CA GLU A 87 -16.83 0.32 2.08
C GLU A 87 -15.96 -0.53 1.14
N TRP A 88 -14.85 0.03 0.64
CA TRP A 88 -14.13 -0.52 -0.50
C TRP A 88 -12.67 -0.79 -0.18
N PHE A 89 -12.21 -1.97 -0.59
CA PHE A 89 -10.80 -2.32 -0.75
C PHE A 89 -10.48 -2.23 -2.24
N SER A 90 -9.73 -1.21 -2.65
CA SER A 90 -9.38 -1.00 -4.05
C SER A 90 -8.04 -1.62 -4.37
N ILE A 91 -8.02 -2.58 -5.30
CA ILE A 91 -6.79 -3.17 -5.84
C ILE A 91 -6.22 -2.24 -6.90
N ASP A 92 -4.95 -1.85 -6.78
CA ASP A 92 -4.25 -1.07 -7.80
C ASP A 92 -3.19 -1.94 -8.49
N LEU A 93 -3.32 -2.16 -9.80
CA LEU A 93 -2.36 -2.93 -10.60
C LEU A 93 -1.69 -2.05 -11.66
N CYS A 94 -1.47 -0.77 -11.34
CA CYS A 94 -0.95 0.23 -12.26
C CYS A 94 0.28 -0.27 -13.03
N PHE A 95 0.21 -0.18 -14.36
CA PHE A 95 1.28 -0.58 -15.29
C PHE A 95 1.73 -2.05 -15.22
N TRP A 96 1.05 -2.92 -14.46
CA TRP A 96 1.33 -4.35 -14.49
C TRP A 96 0.83 -4.96 -15.80
N ALA A 97 1.75 -5.45 -16.64
CA ALA A 97 1.41 -5.91 -17.99
C ALA A 97 0.39 -7.06 -18.00
N GLY A 98 0.39 -7.90 -16.96
CA GLY A 98 -0.55 -9.01 -16.79
C GLY A 98 -1.61 -8.74 -15.71
N ALA A 99 -2.14 -7.51 -15.63
CA ALA A 99 -3.08 -7.11 -14.58
C ALA A 99 -4.32 -8.00 -14.53
N TRP A 100 -4.84 -8.38 -15.69
CA TRP A 100 -6.03 -9.24 -15.78
C TRP A 100 -5.78 -10.62 -15.16
N GLU A 101 -4.63 -11.22 -15.45
CA GLU A 101 -4.25 -12.55 -15.00
C GLU A 101 -4.02 -12.60 -13.48
N VAL A 102 -3.50 -11.52 -12.89
CA VAL A 102 -3.23 -11.48 -11.44
C VAL A 102 -4.40 -10.94 -10.62
N THR A 103 -5.45 -10.40 -11.24
CA THR A 103 -6.62 -9.85 -10.54
C THR A 103 -7.33 -10.92 -9.69
N GLU A 104 -7.46 -12.16 -10.19
CA GLU A 104 -8.07 -13.25 -9.42
C GLU A 104 -7.25 -13.59 -8.16
N ASN A 105 -5.92 -13.60 -8.27
CA ASN A 105 -5.02 -13.82 -7.14
C ASN A 105 -5.13 -12.69 -6.12
N ALA A 106 -5.21 -11.43 -6.57
CA ALA A 106 -5.41 -10.28 -5.69
C ALA A 106 -6.72 -10.39 -4.90
N LYS A 107 -7.82 -10.75 -5.57
CA LYS A 107 -9.10 -11.00 -4.89
C LYS A 107 -9.00 -12.13 -3.86
N THR A 108 -8.36 -13.24 -4.22
CA THR A 108 -8.16 -14.39 -3.33
C THR A 108 -7.32 -14.00 -2.11
N PHE A 109 -6.26 -13.23 -2.32
CA PHE A 109 -5.39 -12.72 -1.26
C PHE A 109 -6.15 -11.83 -0.28
N LEU A 110 -7.02 -10.95 -0.79
CA LEU A 110 -7.76 -10.00 0.04
C LEU A 110 -9.01 -10.58 0.72
N ALA A 111 -9.50 -11.73 0.26
CA ALA A 111 -10.74 -12.33 0.75
C ALA A 111 -10.81 -12.49 2.29
N PRO A 112 -9.76 -12.96 2.99
CA PRO A 112 -9.81 -13.09 4.44
C PRO A 112 -9.95 -11.75 5.18
N TYR A 113 -9.43 -10.65 4.62
CA TYR A 113 -9.55 -9.33 5.22
C TYR A 113 -10.94 -8.74 4.98
N LEU A 114 -11.51 -8.95 3.79
CA LEU A 114 -12.90 -8.55 3.46
C LEU A 114 -13.96 -9.28 4.29
N GLU A 115 -13.67 -10.51 4.72
CA GLU A 115 -14.56 -11.25 5.64
C GLU A 115 -14.48 -10.71 7.08
N ARG A 116 -13.35 -10.09 7.44
CA ARG A 116 -13.09 -9.60 8.79
C ARG A 116 -13.50 -8.14 8.99
N TYR A 117 -13.29 -7.30 8.00
CA TYR A 117 -13.47 -5.83 8.05
C TYR A 117 -14.51 -5.37 7.05
#